data_AF-A0AAE3AMD6-F1
#
_entry.id   AF-A0AAE3AMD6-F1
#
_cell.length_a   1.000
_cell.length_b   1.000
_cell.length_c   1.000
_cell.angle_alpha   90.00
_cell.angle_beta   90.00
_cell.angle_gamma   90.00
#
_symmetry.space_group_name_H-M   'P 1'
#
loop_
_entity.id
_entity.type
_entity.pdbx_description
1 polymer ?
#
loop_
_entity_poly.entity_id
_entity_poly.type
_entity_poly.pdbx_seq_one_letter_code
_entity_poly.pdbx_strand_id
1 'polypeptide(L)'
;MAISKSAKIQAEIEKVMAKINEQQARLKELEQKKLEAENSEIVEIVRGMSVSLTDLPVLLQTIKSGGTLGQIVPKSDSADKEDSE
;
A
#
# COMPACT_ATOMS: atom_id res chain seq x y z
N MET A 1 24.10 2.43 50.62
CA MET A 1 23.01 3.44 50.67
C MET A 1 21.71 2.76 50.25
N ALA A 2 20.62 2.95 50.99
CA ALA A 2 19.33 2.40 50.60
C ALA A 2 18.76 3.20 49.41
N ILE A 3 18.30 2.51 48.38
CA ILE A 3 17.62 3.14 47.23
C ILE A 3 16.32 3.77 47.74
N SER A 4 16.17 5.08 47.55
CA SER A 4 14.98 5.82 48.00
C SER A 4 13.74 5.39 47.22
N LYS A 5 12.55 5.57 47.79
CA LYS A 5 11.28 5.33 47.07
C LYS A 5 11.20 6.16 45.78
N SER A 6 11.68 7.41 45.81
CA SER A 6 11.73 8.28 44.63
C SER A 6 12.64 7.72 43.53
N ALA A 7 13.82 7.20 43.88
CA ALA A 7 14.72 6.58 42.90
C ALA A 7 14.10 5.34 42.23
N LYS A 8 13.29 4.56 42.95
CA LYS A 8 12.55 3.43 42.35
C LYS A 8 11.48 3.90 41.37
N ILE A 9 10.71 4.94 41.73
CA ILE A 9 9.69 5.54 40.86
C ILE A 9 10.34 6.11 39.59
N GLN A 10 11.48 6.79 39.72
CA GLN A 10 12.22 7.32 38.57
C GLN A 10 12.64 6.22 37.59
N ALA A 11 13.15 5.10 38.11
CA ALA A 11 13.51 3.95 37.26
C ALA A 11 12.31 3.33 36.54
N GLU A 12 11.13 3.29 37.18
CA GLU A 12 9.90 2.83 36.52
C GLU A 12 9.43 3.79 35.42
N ILE A 13 9.53 5.11 35.65
CA ILE A 13 9.23 6.13 34.64
C ILE A 13 10.13 5.94 33.42
N GLU A 14 11.44 5.81 33.62
CA GLU A 14 12.41 5.60 32.54
C GLU A 14 12.13 4.32 31.76
N LYS A 15 11.80 3.23 32.46
CA LYS A 15 11.41 1.96 31.83
C LYS A 15 10.14 2.10 30.98
N VAL A 16 9.14 2.85 31.45
CA VAL A 16 7.91 3.09 30.70
C VAL A 16 8.18 4.00 29.49
N MET A 17 9.00 5.04 29.64
CA MET A 17 9.40 5.90 28.53
C MET A 17 10.13 5.12 27.43
N ALA A 18 11.05 4.22 27.81
CA ALA A 18 11.73 3.35 26.84
C ALA A 18 10.74 2.49 26.05
N LYS A 19 9.75 1.89 26.74
CA LYS A 19 8.69 1.10 26.08
C LYS A 19 7.81 1.94 25.16
N ILE A 20 7.48 3.18 25.55
CA ILE A 20 6.71 4.09 24.71
C ILE A 20 7.47 4.39 23.43
N ASN A 21 8.76 4.71 23.52
CA ASN A 21 9.58 5.01 22.35
C ASN A 21 9.69 3.80 21.41
N GLU A 22 9.85 2.59 21.96
CA GLU A 22 9.87 1.34 21.18
C GLU A 22 8.54 1.13 20.44
N GLN A 23 7.40 1.30 21.13
CA GLN A 23 6.08 1.15 20.50
C GLN A 23 5.82 2.23 19.44
N GLN A 24 6.29 3.47 19.65
CA GLN A 24 6.18 4.53 18.65
C GLN A 24 7.02 4.24 17.40
N ALA A 25 8.21 3.67 17.56
CA ALA A 25 9.03 3.23 16.42
C ALA A 25 8.33 2.10 15.64
N ARG A 26 7.78 1.11 16.35
CA ARG A 26 7.01 0.02 15.74
C ARG A 26 5.76 0.53 15.02
N LEU A 27 5.07 1.52 15.57
CA LEU A 27 3.90 2.13 14.93
C LEU A 27 4.28 2.73 13.58
N LYS A 28 5.36 3.52 13.52
CA LYS A 28 5.85 4.12 12.26
C LYS A 28 6.22 3.05 11.22
N GLU A 29 6.84 1.95 11.64
CA GLU A 29 7.16 0.84 10.75
C GLU A 29 5.89 0.18 10.18
N LEU A 30 4.85 0.00 11.01
CA LEU A 30 3.57 -0.56 10.57
C LEU A 30 2.83 0.37 9.61
N GLU A 31 2.85 1.68 9.84
CA GLU A 31 2.29 2.68 8.93
C GLU A 31 2.99 2.66 7.58
N GLN A 32 4.33 2.53 7.56
CA GLN A 32 5.09 2.38 6.33
C GLN A 32 4.75 1.08 5.60
N LYS A 33 4.73 -0.06 6.31
CA LYS A 33 4.36 -1.37 5.72
C LYS A 33 2.96 -1.38 5.13
N LYS A 34 2.01 -0.71 5.80
CA LYS A 34 0.66 -0.52 5.29
C LYS A 34 0.68 0.23 3.95
N LEU A 35 1.38 1.36 3.89
CA LEU A 35 1.50 2.16 2.66
C LEU A 35 2.16 1.36 1.52
N GLU A 36 3.21 0.60 1.81
CA GLU A 36 3.88 -0.26 0.83
C GLU A 36 2.97 -1.38 0.32
N ALA A 37 2.15 -1.96 1.20
CA ALA A 37 1.15 -2.96 0.82
C ALA A 37 0.05 -2.36 -0.08
N GLU A 38 -0.53 -1.21 0.31
CA GLU A 38 -1.54 -0.50 -0.50
C GLU A 38 -0.99 -0.13 -1.88
N ASN A 39 0.25 0.35 -1.97
CA ASN A 39 0.90 0.64 -3.24
C ASN A 39 1.10 -0.63 -4.10
N SER A 40 1.45 -1.75 -3.48
CA SER A 40 1.64 -3.03 -4.17
C SER A 40 0.30 -3.56 -4.71
N GLU A 41 -0.77 -3.46 -3.94
CA GLU A 41 -2.13 -3.83 -4.37
C GLU A 41 -2.58 -3.01 -5.60
N ILE A 42 -2.31 -1.70 -5.62
CA ILE A 42 -2.61 -0.84 -6.78
C ILE A 42 -1.86 -1.35 -8.02
N VAL A 43 -0.57 -1.69 -7.89
CA VAL A 43 0.23 -2.21 -9.01
C VAL A 43 -0.30 -3.55 -9.51
N GLU A 44 -0.72 -4.44 -8.61
CA GLU A 44 -1.31 -5.73 -8.99
C GLU A 44 -2.63 -5.56 -9.74
N ILE A 45 -3.50 -4.67 -9.28
CA ILE A 45 -4.77 -4.34 -9.96
C ILE A 45 -4.49 -3.82 -11.37
N VAL A 46 -3.59 -2.85 -11.50
CA VAL A 46 -3.23 -2.26 -12.82
C VAL A 46 -2.65 -3.31 -13.75
N ARG A 47 -1.82 -4.22 -13.25
CA ARG A 47 -1.26 -5.33 -14.04
C ARG A 47 -2.36 -6.29 -14.52
N GLY A 48 -3.36 -6.56 -13.69
CA GLY A 48 -4.50 -7.41 -14.05
C GLY A 48 -5.38 -6.84 -15.16
N MET A 49 -5.36 -5.52 -15.39
CA MET A 49 -6.15 -4.86 -16.44
C MET A 49 -5.59 -5.07 -17.86
N SER A 50 -4.47 -5.78 -18.03
CA SER A 50 -3.86 -6.05 -19.35
C SER A 50 -3.59 -4.79 -20.18
N VAL A 51 -3.24 -3.69 -19.50
CA VAL A 51 -2.92 -2.39 -20.11
C VAL A 51 -1.42 -2.36 -20.44
N SER A 52 -1.07 -1.88 -21.63
CA SER A 52 0.34 -1.75 -22.01
C SER A 52 1.04 -0.65 -21.19
N LEU A 53 2.36 -0.76 -20.98
CA LEU A 53 3.11 0.27 -20.27
C LEU A 53 3.06 1.65 -20.97
N THR A 54 2.86 1.67 -22.29
CA THR A 54 2.72 2.90 -23.08
C THR A 54 1.34 3.55 -22.92
N ASP A 55 0.29 2.75 -22.68
CA ASP A 55 -1.08 3.25 -22.56
C ASP A 55 -1.45 3.57 -21.10
N LEU A 56 -0.68 3.07 -20.13
CA LEU A 56 -0.89 3.32 -18.71
C LEU A 56 -0.95 4.82 -18.33
N PRO A 57 -0.06 5.71 -18.84
CA PRO A 57 -0.17 7.15 -18.55
C PRO A 57 -1.48 7.76 -19.05
N VAL A 58 -1.95 7.33 -20.23
CA VAL A 58 -3.21 7.80 -20.83
C VAL A 58 -4.38 7.32 -19.97
N LEU A 59 -4.37 6.05 -19.55
CA LEU A 59 -5.37 5.47 -18.65
C LEU A 59 -5.49 6.27 -17.34
N LEU A 60 -4.37 6.55 -16.68
CA LEU A 60 -4.35 7.31 -15.42
C LEU A 60 -4.88 8.74 -15.60
N GLN A 61 -4.57 9.40 -16.73
CA GLN A 61 -5.11 10.71 -17.06
C GLN A 61 -6.63 10.65 -17.28
N THR A 62 -7.12 9.66 -18.02
CA THR A 62 -8.57 9.48 -18.26
C THR A 62 -9.33 9.25 -16.95
N ILE A 63 -8.81 8.40 -16.05
CA ILE A 63 -9.42 8.20 -14.71
C ILE A 63 -9.44 9.52 -13.93
N LYS A 64 -8.32 10.26 -13.91
CA LYS A 64 -8.22 11.54 -13.20
C LYS A 64 -9.20 12.59 -13.73
N SER A 65 -9.51 12.54 -15.02
CA SER A 65 -10.49 13.40 -15.69
C SER A 65 -11.94 12.90 -15.57
N GLY A 66 -12.20 11.80 -14.84
CA GLY A 66 -13.53 11.22 -14.65
C GLY A 66 -14.04 10.41 -15.85
N GLY A 67 -13.17 10.03 -16.78
CA GLY A 67 -13.49 9.19 -17.93
C GLY A 67 -13.66 7.71 -17.57
N THR A 68 -14.35 6.96 -18.42
CA THR A 68 -14.64 5.53 -18.21
C THR A 68 -13.54 4.63 -18.80
N LEU A 69 -13.21 3.55 -18.11
CA LEU A 69 -12.09 2.65 -18.43
C LEU A 69 -12.27 1.81 -19.70
N GLY A 70 -13.51 1.70 -20.21
CA GLY A 70 -13.86 0.80 -21.32
C GLY A 70 -13.30 1.17 -22.70
N GLN A 71 -12.64 2.32 -22.84
CA GLN A 71 -12.04 2.75 -24.11
C GLN A 71 -10.54 2.46 -24.23
N ILE A 72 -9.86 2.16 -23.12
CA ILE A 72 -8.39 2.08 -23.06
C ILE A 72 -7.91 0.66 -22.74
N VAL A 73 -8.74 -0.15 -22.10
CA VAL A 73 -8.51 -1.59 -21.98
C VAL A 73 -8.79 -2.22 -23.36
N PRO A 74 -7.81 -2.89 -24.01
CA PRO A 74 -8.07 -3.62 -25.23
C PRO A 74 -9.25 -4.57 -25.00
N LYS A 75 -10.27 -4.52 -25.87
CA LYS A 75 -11.26 -5.61 -25.92
C LYS A 75 -10.45 -6.86 -26.18
N SER A 76 -10.37 -7.75 -25.21
CA SER A 76 -9.88 -9.12 -25.42
C SER A 76 -10.56 -9.64 -26.69
N ASP A 77 -9.77 -9.81 -27.75
CA ASP A 77 -10.25 -10.38 -28.99
C ASP A 77 -10.88 -11.73 -28.65
N SER A 78 -12.20 -11.80 -28.72
CA SER A 78 -12.91 -13.07 -28.87
C SER A 78 -12.54 -13.60 -30.24
N ALA A 79 -11.37 -14.22 -30.32
CA ALA A 79 -10.91 -15.00 -31.45
C ALA A 79 -11.68 -16.34 -31.46
N ASP A 80 -12.98 -16.29 -31.77
CA ASP A 80 -13.68 -17.44 -32.32
C ASP A 80 -13.66 -17.28 -33.84
N LYS A 81 -12.53 -17.63 -34.44
CA LYS A 81 -12.48 -17.98 -35.86
C LYS A 81 -13.03 -19.39 -36.01
N GLU A 82 -14.05 -19.48 -36.86
CA GLU A 82 -14.29 -20.55 -37.82
C GLU A 82 -14.32 -21.99 -37.29
N ASP A 83 -15.52 -22.57 -37.25
CA ASP A 83 -15.67 -23.88 -37.90
C ASP A 83 -16.69 -23.73 -39.03
N SER A 84 -16.26 -24.14 -40.22
CA SER A 84 -17.01 -24.12 -41.47
C SER A 84 -17.91 -25.34 -41.55
N GLU A 85 -19.19 -25.13 -41.86
CA GLU A 85 -20.00 -26.02 -42.73
C GLU A 85 -20.93 -25.18 -43.60
#